data_AF-A0A8T3XUV1-F1
#
_entry.id   AF-A0A8T3XUV1-F1
#
_cell.length_a   1.000
_cell.length_b   1.000
_cell.length_c   1.000
_cell.angle_alpha   90.00
_cell.angle_beta   90.00
_cell.angle_gamma   90.00
#
_symmetry.space_group_name_H-M   'P 1'
#
loop_
_entity.id
_entity.type
_entity.pdbx_description
1 polymer ?
#
loop_
_entity_poly.entity_id
_entity_poly.type
_entity_poly.pdbx_seq_one_letter_code
_entity_poly.pdbx_strand_id
1 'polypeptide(L)'
;MFVEEKRKVVALLSGGLDSQLAVKMMQKQGFEVSAVAIKTPFCDFDCGRGCGFEIRERADTLGVNLKTVYLGDDYIEMLKNPKYGFGSGMNPCIDCRAMMFKAAKKHMEEIGADFIISGEVLGQRPMSQHGPALKTIEIESGLEGKIVRPLSAALL
;
A
#
# COMPACT_ATOMS: atom_id res chain seq x y z
N MET A 1 19.88 4.23 30.21
CA MET A 1 19.13 3.19 29.48
C MET A 1 18.77 3.80 28.14
N PHE A 2 19.53 3.52 27.08
CA PHE A 2 19.20 4.02 25.74
C PHE A 2 18.01 3.20 25.26
N VAL A 3 16.85 3.84 25.09
CA VAL A 3 15.72 3.22 24.40
C VAL A 3 16.11 3.23 22.93
N GLU A 4 16.42 2.07 22.37
CA GLU A 4 16.71 1.95 20.95
C GLU A 4 15.44 2.30 20.18
N GLU A 5 15.45 3.46 19.50
CA GLU A 5 14.29 3.96 18.80
C GLU A 5 14.04 3.08 17.58
N LYS A 6 12.88 2.40 17.55
CA LYS A 6 12.54 1.51 16.45
C LYS A 6 12.30 2.32 15.19
N ARG A 7 12.93 1.91 14.09
CA ARG A 7 12.68 2.51 12.77
C ARG A 7 11.23 2.33 12.37
N LYS A 8 10.61 3.43 11.90
CA LYS A 8 9.20 3.48 11.53
C LYS A 8 9.03 3.20 10.05
N VAL A 9 8.05 2.39 9.70
CA VAL A 9 7.68 2.07 8.31
C VAL A 9 6.17 2.18 8.13
N VAL A 10 5.75 2.50 6.91
CA VAL A 10 4.32 2.57 6.55
C VAL A 10 3.93 1.37 5.69
N ALA A 11 2.89 0.64 6.07
CA ALA A 11 2.35 -0.46 5.30
C ALA A 11 1.12 -0.03 4.49
N LEU A 12 1.08 -0.33 3.19
CA LEU A 12 -0.18 -0.34 2.45
C LEU A 12 -0.98 -1.59 2.81
N LEU A 13 -1.99 -1.44 3.65
CA LEU A 13 -2.84 -2.52 4.14
C LEU A 13 -4.12 -2.61 3.31
N SER A 14 -4.29 -3.70 2.57
CA SER A 14 -5.49 -3.96 1.76
C SER A 14 -6.51 -4.87 2.43
N GLY A 15 -6.15 -5.50 3.55
CA GLY A 15 -6.96 -6.50 4.25
C GLY A 15 -6.72 -7.92 3.76
N GLY A 16 -6.14 -8.09 2.57
CA GLY A 16 -5.71 -9.40 2.06
C GLY A 16 -4.52 -9.99 2.81
N LEU A 17 -4.36 -11.31 2.74
CA LEU A 17 -3.32 -12.08 3.44
C LEU A 17 -1.91 -11.54 3.17
N ASP A 18 -1.58 -11.23 1.92
CA ASP A 18 -0.25 -10.76 1.53
C ASP A 18 0.15 -9.47 2.27
N SER A 19 -0.78 -8.53 2.40
CA SER A 19 -0.53 -7.27 3.13
C SER A 19 -0.34 -7.50 4.64
N GLN A 20 -1.10 -8.44 5.23
CA GLN A 20 -0.96 -8.80 6.64
C GLN A 20 0.37 -9.53 6.90
N LEU A 21 0.77 -10.42 5.99
CA LEU A 21 2.04 -11.14 6.08
C LEU A 21 3.22 -10.19 5.96
N ALA A 22 3.18 -9.22 5.04
CA ALA A 22 4.20 -8.18 4.93
C ALA A 22 4.34 -7.38 6.23
N VAL A 23 3.23 -6.97 6.85
CA VAL A 23 3.25 -6.30 8.17
C VAL A 23 3.90 -7.19 9.23
N LYS A 24 3.46 -8.45 9.37
CA LYS A 24 4.03 -9.36 10.37
C LYS A 24 5.52 -9.64 10.14
N MET A 25 5.96 -9.75 8.90
CA MET A 25 7.39 -9.93 8.59
C MET A 25 8.22 -8.74 9.05
N MET A 26 7.75 -7.51 8.80
CA MET A 26 8.47 -6.30 9.22
C MET A 26 8.46 -6.12 10.74
N GLN A 27 7.34 -6.41 11.41
CA GLN A 27 7.28 -6.44 12.87
C GLN A 27 8.28 -7.44 13.47
N LYS A 28 8.40 -8.64 12.89
CA LYS A 28 9.38 -9.67 13.31
C LYS A 28 10.83 -9.23 13.11
N GLN A 29 11.09 -8.35 12.15
CA GLN A 29 12.41 -7.75 11.91
C GLN A 29 12.69 -6.55 12.83
N GLY A 30 11.77 -6.19 13.72
CA GLY A 30 11.96 -5.15 14.74
C GLY A 30 11.45 -3.76 14.36
N PHE A 31 10.81 -3.60 13.20
CA PHE A 31 10.27 -2.31 12.76
C PHE A 31 8.98 -1.94 13.49
N GLU A 32 8.79 -0.64 13.73
CA GLU A 32 7.50 -0.07 14.12
C GLU A 32 6.67 0.18 12.86
N VAL A 33 5.54 -0.51 12.73
CA VAL A 33 4.72 -0.47 11.51
C VAL A 33 3.45 0.35 11.77
N SER A 34 3.28 1.43 11.01
CA SER A 34 1.99 2.12 10.82
C SER A 34 1.32 1.62 9.55
N ALA A 35 0.00 1.52 9.50
CA ALA A 35 -0.75 1.04 8.35
C ALA A 35 -1.57 2.16 7.70
N VAL A 36 -1.62 2.16 6.37
CA VAL A 36 -2.49 3.00 5.57
C VAL A 36 -3.44 2.11 4.76
N ALA A 37 -4.74 2.34 4.93
CA ALA A 37 -5.78 1.74 4.10
C ALA A 37 -6.39 2.78 3.17
N ILE A 38 -6.52 2.44 1.89
CA ILE A 38 -7.02 3.36 0.87
C ILE A 38 -8.48 3.03 0.54
N LYS A 39 -9.38 3.99 0.78
CA LYS A 39 -10.78 3.97 0.33
C LYS A 39 -10.87 4.57 -1.07
N THR A 40 -11.66 3.95 -1.93
CA THR A 40 -12.00 4.49 -3.26
C THR A 40 -13.52 4.55 -3.40
N PRO A 41 -14.07 5.33 -4.34
CA PRO A 41 -15.51 5.38 -4.57
C PRO A 41 -16.17 4.02 -4.88
N PHE A 42 -15.39 3.02 -5.29
CA PHE A 42 -15.86 1.67 -5.60
C PHE A 42 -15.55 0.65 -4.49
N CYS A 43 -14.78 1.06 -3.49
CA CYS A 43 -14.38 0.22 -2.39
C CYS A 43 -14.55 1.02 -1.11
N ASP A 44 -15.76 0.91 -0.56
CA ASP A 44 -16.05 1.40 0.78
C ASP A 44 -15.74 0.32 1.79
N PHE A 45 -14.88 0.65 2.75
CA PHE A 45 -14.70 -0.16 3.95
C PHE A 45 -16.00 -0.23 4.81
N ASP A 46 -17.05 0.53 4.46
CA ASP A 46 -18.36 0.55 5.10
C ASP A 46 -19.47 -0.13 4.26
N CYS A 47 -19.13 -0.94 3.26
CA CYS A 47 -20.12 -1.82 2.64
C CYS A 47 -20.51 -2.88 3.69
N GLY A 48 -21.76 -2.89 4.17
CA GLY A 48 -22.30 -3.86 5.16
C GLY A 48 -22.21 -5.36 4.79
N ARG A 49 -21.40 -5.71 3.79
CA ARG A 49 -20.89 -7.05 3.50
C ARG A 49 -19.36 -6.99 3.35
N GLY A 50 -18.64 -7.36 4.42
CA GLY A 50 -17.25 -7.83 4.38
C GLY A 50 -16.16 -6.77 4.50
N CYS A 51 -15.99 -5.88 3.53
CA CYS A 51 -14.63 -5.40 3.22
C CYS A 51 -13.95 -4.44 4.22
N GLY A 52 -14.63 -3.82 5.19
CA GLY A 52 -13.90 -2.86 6.03
C GLY A 52 -14.31 -2.60 7.47
N PHE A 53 -15.32 -3.32 7.96
CA PHE A 53 -15.19 -3.81 9.34
C PHE A 53 -13.93 -4.70 9.45
N GLU A 54 -13.63 -5.47 8.40
CA GLU A 54 -12.46 -6.33 8.33
C GLU A 54 -11.12 -5.56 8.44
N ILE A 55 -10.92 -4.44 7.75
CA ILE A 55 -9.60 -3.80 7.71
C ILE A 55 -9.14 -3.25 9.07
N ARG A 56 -10.08 -2.68 9.84
CA ARG A 56 -9.79 -2.18 11.17
C ARG A 56 -9.54 -3.32 12.15
N GLU A 57 -10.37 -4.36 12.10
CA GLU A 57 -10.16 -5.57 12.89
C GLU A 57 -8.81 -6.24 12.56
N ARG A 58 -8.41 -6.29 11.28
CA ARG A 58 -7.09 -6.77 10.87
C ARG A 58 -5.98 -5.90 11.43
N ALA A 59 -6.10 -4.58 11.38
CA ALA A 59 -5.11 -3.67 11.95
C ALA A 59 -4.98 -3.85 13.48
N ASP A 60 -6.10 -3.98 14.18
CA ASP A 60 -6.15 -4.25 15.62
C ASP A 60 -5.49 -5.60 15.96
N THR A 61 -5.81 -6.65 15.20
CA THR A 61 -5.18 -7.99 15.32
C THR A 61 -3.67 -7.94 15.06
N LEU A 62 -3.24 -7.11 14.12
CA LEU A 62 -1.83 -6.91 13.80
C LEU A 62 -1.12 -6.03 14.84
N GLY A 63 -1.87 -5.26 15.65
CA GLY A 63 -1.35 -4.30 16.62
C GLY A 63 -0.70 -3.09 15.95
N VAL A 64 -1.30 -2.57 14.88
CA VAL A 64 -0.77 -1.42 14.11
C VAL A 64 -1.75 -0.25 14.11
N ASN A 65 -1.22 0.98 14.17
CA ASN A 65 -2.02 2.17 13.96
C ASN A 65 -2.52 2.21 12.52
N LEU A 66 -3.82 2.46 12.31
CA LEU A 66 -4.42 2.51 10.98
C LEU A 66 -4.84 3.93 10.62
N LYS A 67 -4.30 4.46 9.52
CA LYS A 67 -4.81 5.66 8.84
C LYS A 67 -5.61 5.25 7.62
N THR A 68 -6.84 5.74 7.53
CA THR A 68 -7.68 5.56 6.34
C THR A 68 -7.62 6.81 5.48
N VAL A 69 -7.38 6.65 4.18
CA VAL A 69 -7.34 7.76 3.22
C VAL A 69 -8.36 7.51 2.11
N TYR A 70 -9.25 8.47 1.87
CA TYR A 70 -10.20 8.42 0.76
C TYR A 70 -9.64 9.16 -0.46
N LEU A 71 -9.60 8.49 -1.61
CA LEU A 71 -9.14 9.11 -2.87
C LEU A 71 -10.26 9.84 -3.62
N GLY A 72 -11.54 9.55 -3.33
CA GLY A 72 -12.70 10.31 -3.81
C GLY A 72 -12.68 10.66 -5.29
N ASP A 73 -12.91 11.94 -5.57
CA ASP A 73 -13.05 12.48 -6.93
C ASP A 73 -11.76 12.39 -7.74
N ASP A 74 -10.59 12.52 -7.11
CA ASP A 74 -9.29 12.37 -7.78
C ASP A 74 -9.18 10.97 -8.42
N TYR A 75 -9.73 9.95 -7.76
CA TYR A 75 -9.75 8.59 -8.29
C TYR A 75 -10.69 8.45 -9.51
N ILE A 76 -11.85 9.11 -9.47
CA ILE A 76 -12.78 9.16 -10.60
C ILE A 76 -12.16 9.89 -11.78
N GLU A 77 -11.45 10.99 -11.54
CA GLU A 77 -10.80 11.75 -12.60
C GLU A 77 -9.68 10.95 -13.27
N MET A 78 -8.86 10.26 -12.48
CA MET A 78 -7.86 9.31 -13.01
C MET A 78 -8.52 8.22 -13.87
N LEU A 79 -9.67 7.69 -13.45
CA LEU A 79 -10.39 6.67 -14.21
C LEU A 79 -10.92 7.15 -15.55
N LYS A 80 -11.20 8.45 -15.73
CA LYS A 80 -11.67 8.96 -17.03
C LYS A 80 -10.57 8.90 -18.10
N ASN A 81 -9.32 9.11 -17.70
CA ASN A 81 -8.18 9.16 -18.61
C ASN A 81 -6.88 8.67 -17.92
N PRO A 82 -6.73 7.36 -17.68
CA PRO A 82 -5.54 6.82 -17.02
C PRO A 82 -4.31 6.95 -17.93
N LYS A 83 -3.19 7.40 -17.37
CA LYS A 83 -1.95 7.66 -18.13
C LYS A 83 -1.38 6.39 -18.74
N TYR A 84 -1.54 5.25 -18.06
CA TYR A 84 -1.02 3.95 -18.49
C TYR A 84 -2.09 3.05 -19.12
N GLY A 85 -3.27 3.61 -19.41
CA GLY A 85 -4.37 2.90 -20.04
C GLY A 85 -5.04 1.88 -19.13
N PHE A 86 -5.78 0.98 -19.75
CA PHE A 86 -6.59 -0.03 -19.08
C PHE A 86 -6.13 -1.45 -19.40
N GLY A 87 -6.28 -2.34 -18.43
CA GLY A 87 -6.29 -3.79 -18.70
C GLY A 87 -7.64 -4.27 -19.25
N SER A 88 -7.76 -5.59 -19.47
CA SER A 88 -8.95 -6.22 -20.06
C SER A 88 -10.25 -5.99 -19.29
N GLY A 89 -10.16 -5.72 -17.98
CA GLY A 89 -11.31 -5.42 -17.12
C GLY A 89 -11.50 -3.93 -16.86
N MET A 90 -11.05 -3.04 -17.75
CA MET A 90 -11.02 -1.59 -17.51
C MET A 90 -10.25 -1.20 -16.24
N ASN A 91 -9.21 -1.97 -15.91
CA ASN A 91 -8.43 -1.81 -14.68
C ASN A 91 -7.20 -0.90 -14.90
N PRO A 92 -7.15 0.33 -14.36
CA PRO A 92 -6.00 1.24 -14.51
C PRO A 92 -4.94 0.94 -13.44
N CYS A 93 -4.41 -0.28 -13.42
CA CYS A 93 -3.68 -0.77 -12.23
C CYS A 93 -2.43 0.05 -11.89
N ILE A 94 -1.67 0.52 -12.88
CA ILE A 94 -0.45 1.30 -12.62
C ILE A 94 -0.81 2.66 -11.99
N ASP A 95 -1.74 3.40 -12.60
CA ASP A 95 -2.22 4.68 -12.09
C ASP A 95 -2.85 4.57 -10.69
N CYS A 96 -3.72 3.58 -10.50
CA CYS A 96 -4.36 3.28 -9.23
C CYS A 96 -3.33 3.02 -8.13
N ARG A 97 -2.32 2.17 -8.40
CA ARG A 97 -1.25 1.88 -7.43
C ARG A 97 -0.39 3.10 -7.16
N ALA A 98 -0.03 3.88 -8.18
CA ALA A 98 0.72 5.11 -8.00
C ALA A 98 -0.02 6.11 -7.10
N MET A 99 -1.35 6.27 -7.25
CA MET A 99 -2.16 7.10 -6.35
C MET A 99 -2.18 6.60 -4.91
N MET A 100 -2.32 5.29 -4.71
CA MET A 100 -2.27 4.68 -3.36
C MET A 100 -0.92 4.93 -2.68
N PHE A 101 0.18 4.76 -3.42
CA PHE A 101 1.51 5.03 -2.91
C PHE A 101 1.77 6.52 -2.64
N LYS A 102 1.23 7.44 -3.45
CA LYS A 102 1.25 8.89 -3.14
C LYS A 102 0.53 9.21 -1.83
N ALA A 103 -0.62 8.59 -1.57
CA ALA A 103 -1.33 8.76 -0.31
C ALA A 103 -0.51 8.21 0.87
N ALA A 104 0.09 7.04 0.72
CA ALA A 104 0.96 6.47 1.75
C ALA A 104 2.24 7.28 1.97
N LYS A 105 2.82 7.89 0.92
CA LYS A 105 3.96 8.81 1.01
C LYS A 105 3.67 9.99 1.91
N LYS A 106 2.51 10.64 1.73
CA LYS A 106 2.09 11.74 2.61
C LYS A 106 2.09 11.31 4.08
N HIS A 107 1.55 10.14 4.37
CA HIS A 107 1.55 9.62 5.74
C HIS A 107 2.95 9.24 6.25
N MET A 108 3.79 8.65 5.40
CA MET A 108 5.18 8.33 5.71
C MET A 108 5.95 9.59 6.12
N GLU A 109 5.78 10.69 5.38
CA GLU A 109 6.38 11.98 5.69
C GLU A 109 5.84 12.59 7.00
N GLU A 110 4.52 12.53 7.23
CA GLU A 110 3.87 13.03 8.46
C GLU A 110 4.42 12.37 9.74
N ILE A 111 4.70 11.06 9.70
CA ILE A 111 5.13 10.31 10.90
C ILE A 111 6.65 10.12 10.98
N GLY A 112 7.41 10.64 10.00
CA GLY A 112 8.85 10.47 9.91
C GLY A 112 9.28 9.02 9.69
N ALA A 113 8.52 8.25 8.90
CA ALA A 113 8.86 6.88 8.54
C ALA A 113 9.90 6.82 7.41
N ASP A 114 10.71 5.77 7.42
CA ASP A 114 11.85 5.63 6.51
C ASP A 114 11.44 5.20 5.09
N PHE A 115 10.50 4.26 4.99
CA PHE A 115 10.04 3.68 3.73
C PHE A 115 8.64 3.08 3.85
N ILE A 116 8.07 2.75 2.70
CA ILE A 116 6.76 2.10 2.57
C ILE A 116 6.94 0.62 2.29
N ILE A 117 6.11 -0.23 2.87
CA ILE A 117 6.03 -1.65 2.57
C ILE A 117 4.74 -1.99 1.84
N SER A 118 4.83 -2.96 0.94
CA SER A 118 3.65 -3.57 0.29
C SER A 118 3.77 -5.07 0.21
N GLY A 119 2.62 -5.75 0.21
CA GLY A 119 2.52 -7.20 0.00
C GLY A 119 2.60 -7.61 -1.48
N GLU A 120 3.16 -6.77 -2.37
CA GLU A 120 3.33 -7.12 -3.78
C GLU A 120 4.37 -8.22 -3.96
N VAL A 121 4.05 -9.20 -4.81
CA VAL A 121 4.95 -10.29 -5.18
C VAL A 121 5.32 -10.14 -6.66
N LEU A 122 6.63 -10.07 -6.95
CA LEU A 122 7.12 -9.96 -8.32
C LEU A 122 6.57 -11.11 -9.19
N GLY A 123 5.95 -10.75 -10.32
CA GLY A 123 5.35 -11.64 -11.30
C GLY A 123 3.93 -12.12 -10.98
N GLN A 124 3.39 -11.87 -9.78
CA GLN A 124 2.10 -12.44 -9.37
C GLN A 124 0.90 -11.84 -10.13
N ARG A 125 0.98 -10.56 -10.54
CA ARG A 125 -0.06 -9.88 -11.33
C ARG A 125 0.49 -9.38 -12.67
N PRO A 126 -0.13 -9.77 -13.80
CA PRO A 126 0.42 -9.50 -15.13
C PRO A 126 0.45 -8.01 -15.53
N MET A 127 -0.40 -7.17 -14.93
CA MET A 127 -0.51 -5.74 -15.29
C MET A 127 0.24 -4.79 -14.37
N SER A 128 0.49 -5.18 -13.11
CA SER A 128 0.98 -4.22 -12.10
C SER A 128 2.17 -4.71 -11.29
N GLN A 129 2.45 -6.02 -11.28
CA GLN A 129 3.49 -6.58 -10.43
C GLN A 129 4.61 -7.25 -11.24
N HIS A 130 4.86 -6.81 -12.47
CA HIS A 130 6.10 -7.13 -13.19
C HIS A 130 7.11 -5.98 -13.03
N GLY A 131 8.41 -6.27 -13.17
CA GLY A 131 9.50 -5.33 -12.89
C GLY A 131 9.31 -3.92 -13.49
N PRO A 132 9.06 -3.79 -14.80
CA PRO A 132 8.79 -2.49 -15.41
C PRO A 132 7.61 -1.73 -14.78
N ALA A 133 6.48 -2.38 -14.51
CA ALA A 133 5.33 -1.72 -13.88
C ALA A 133 5.64 -1.27 -12.45
N LEU A 134 6.32 -2.11 -11.66
CA LEU A 134 6.72 -1.75 -10.29
C LEU A 134 7.65 -0.54 -10.26
N LYS A 135 8.60 -0.47 -11.21
CA LYS A 135 9.48 0.70 -11.38
C LYS A 135 8.70 1.94 -11.80
N THR A 136 7.77 1.81 -12.73
CA THR A 136 6.89 2.92 -13.14
C THR A 136 6.08 3.45 -11.96
N ILE A 137 5.51 2.57 -11.14
CA ILE A 137 4.74 2.95 -9.95
C ILE A 137 5.61 3.73 -8.96
N GLU A 138 6.86 3.30 -8.73
CA GLU A 138 7.82 4.02 -7.87
C GLU A 138 8.11 5.43 -8.37
N ILE A 139 8.39 5.58 -9.67
CA ILE A 139 8.68 6.87 -10.29
C ILE A 139 7.45 7.79 -10.21
N GLU A 140 6.28 7.28 -10.59
CA GLU A 140 5.05 8.07 -10.59
C GLU A 140 4.65 8.52 -9.19
N SER A 141 4.94 7.70 -8.16
CA SER A 141 4.69 8.05 -6.77
C SER A 141 5.80 8.88 -6.11
N GLY A 142 6.94 9.07 -6.79
CA GLY A 142 8.11 9.76 -6.27
C GLY A 142 8.69 9.07 -5.04
N LEU A 143 8.75 7.73 -5.09
CA LEU A 143 9.21 6.83 -4.03
C LEU A 143 10.32 5.89 -4.53
N GLU A 144 11.11 6.31 -5.52
CA GLU A 144 12.20 5.49 -6.02
C GLU A 144 13.13 5.06 -4.87
N GLY A 145 13.31 3.74 -4.71
CA GLY A 145 14.13 3.17 -3.63
C GLY A 145 13.52 3.29 -2.22
N LYS A 146 12.25 3.69 -2.09
CA LYS A 146 11.53 3.82 -0.80
C LYS A 146 10.33 2.88 -0.68
N ILE A 147 10.19 1.91 -1.59
CA ILE A 147 9.16 0.87 -1.51
C ILE A 147 9.83 -0.49 -1.34
N VAL A 148 9.66 -1.08 -0.16
CA VAL A 148 10.15 -2.44 0.14
C VAL A 148 9.01 -3.43 -0.08
N ARG A 149 9.32 -4.56 -0.71
CA ARG A 149 8.36 -5.64 -1.00
C ARG A 149 8.80 -6.93 -0.31
N PRO A 150 8.48 -7.12 1.00
CA PRO A 150 9.05 -8.19 1.82
C PRO A 150 8.78 -9.61 1.28
N LEU A 151 7.72 -9.78 0.49
CA LEU A 151 7.32 -11.06 -0.10
C LEU A 151 8.03 -11.39 -1.42
N SER A 152 8.87 -10.49 -1.93
CA SER A 152 9.61 -10.65 -3.20
C SER A 152 11.05 -11.15 -3.01
N ALA A 153 11.37 -11.77 -1.86
CA ALA A 153 12.65 -12.45 -1.61
C ALA A 153 13.91 -11.61 -1.92
N ALA A 154 13.91 -10.33 -1.53
CA ALA A 154 15.02 -9.37 -1.74
C ALA A 154 15.37 -9.09 -3.21
N LEU A 155 14.46 -9.38 -4.14
CA LEU A 155 14.61 -8.99 -5.54
C LEU A 155 14.30 -7.50 -5.78
N LEU A 156 13.62 -6.85 -4.83
CA LEU A 156 13.04 -5.50 -4.93
C LEU A 156 13.00 -4.79 -3.59
#